data_AF-A0A6V7GV86-F1
#
_entry.id   AF-A0A6V7GV86-F1
#
_cell.length_a   1.000
_cell.length_b   1.000
_cell.length_c   1.000
_cell.angle_alpha   90.00
_cell.angle_beta   90.00
_cell.angle_gamma   90.00
#
_symmetry.space_group_name_H-M   'P 1'
#
loop_
_entity.id
_entity.type
_entity.pdbx_description
1 polymer ?
#
loop_
_entity_poly.entity_id
_entity_poly.type
_entity_poly.pdbx_seq_one_letter_code
_entity_poly.pdbx_strand_id
1 'polypeptide(L)'
;RTYNDLNQYPVFPWVLTNYETKELDLSLPSNYRDLSKPIGALNPSRRAYFEERFQSWEHDSIPPFHYGTHYSTAAFVLNWMIRVVWSIGTFSEELMFTYCEFDLFQEPMTTMFLALQGGKFDHPNRLFSSIALSWKNCQRDTSDVKELIPEFFFLPEMLVNSNRYRLGRQEDGSVVGDVELPPWASSPEEFIRINRM
;
A
#
# COMPACT_ATOMS: atom_id res chain seq x y z
N ARG A 1 -2.16 -13.21 11.98
CA ARG A 1 -1.50 -12.08 11.27
C ARG A 1 -0.62 -11.38 12.29
N THR A 2 0.60 -10.99 11.94
CA THR A 2 1.59 -10.42 12.87
C THR A 2 2.54 -9.50 12.11
N TYR A 3 3.11 -8.51 12.80
CA TYR A 3 4.15 -7.66 12.24
C TYR A 3 5.46 -8.42 12.01
N ASN A 4 5.74 -9.47 12.79
CA ASN A 4 6.99 -10.24 12.72
C ASN A 4 7.16 -11.09 11.44
N ASP A 5 6.07 -11.41 10.75
CA ASP A 5 6.08 -12.17 9.50
C ASP A 5 5.36 -11.36 8.41
N LEU A 6 6.14 -10.77 7.50
CA LEU A 6 5.60 -9.94 6.42
C LEU A 6 4.73 -10.71 5.42
N ASN A 7 4.87 -12.04 5.33
CA ASN A 7 3.97 -12.85 4.51
C ASN A 7 2.59 -13.01 5.17
N GLN A 8 2.50 -12.75 6.47
CA GLN A 8 1.28 -12.79 7.27
C GLN A 8 0.99 -11.45 7.93
N TYR A 9 1.34 -10.36 7.25
CA TYR A 9 1.12 -9.00 7.73
C TYR A 9 -0.38 -8.70 7.88
N PRO A 10 -0.79 -7.89 8.87
CA PRO A 10 -2.18 -7.43 8.99
C PRO A 10 -2.68 -6.77 7.71
N VAL A 11 -3.97 -6.93 7.43
CA VAL A 11 -4.61 -6.48 6.18
C VAL A 11 -5.77 -5.57 6.52
N PHE A 12 -5.80 -4.39 5.91
CA PHE A 12 -6.88 -3.42 6.03
C PHE A 12 -7.49 -3.17 4.65
N PRO A 13 -8.81 -2.94 4.56
CA PRO A 13 -9.44 -2.69 3.27
C PRO A 13 -9.10 -1.28 2.75
N TRP A 14 -9.05 -1.12 1.43
CA TRP A 14 -9.31 0.20 0.85
C TRP A 14 -10.71 0.68 1.26
N VAL A 15 -10.82 1.88 1.82
CA VAL A 15 -12.11 2.45 2.27
C VAL A 15 -12.58 3.53 1.31
N LEU A 16 -11.72 4.49 0.97
CA LEU A 16 -12.04 5.57 0.05
C LEU A 16 -11.78 5.15 -1.41
N THR A 17 -12.50 5.76 -2.33
CA THR A 17 -12.37 5.49 -3.78
C THR A 17 -11.99 6.74 -4.57
N ASN A 18 -12.17 7.93 -3.99
CA ASN A 18 -11.94 9.20 -4.64
C ASN A 18 -10.61 9.82 -4.18
N TYR A 19 -9.64 9.82 -5.10
CA TYR A 19 -8.31 10.39 -4.88
C TYR A 19 -7.95 11.47 -5.92
N GLU A 20 -8.94 11.95 -6.67
CA GLU A 20 -8.73 12.87 -7.81
C GLU A 20 -9.34 14.26 -7.57
N THR A 21 -10.38 14.38 -6.74
CA THR A 21 -11.04 15.66 -6.49
C THR A 21 -10.33 16.51 -5.42
N LYS A 22 -10.53 17.83 -5.48
CA LYS A 22 -10.00 18.79 -4.50
C LYS A 22 -10.70 18.73 -3.14
N GLU A 23 -11.94 18.29 -3.12
CA GLU A 23 -12.73 18.15 -1.90
C GLU A 23 -13.25 16.72 -1.80
N LEU A 24 -13.32 16.21 -0.58
CA LEU A 24 -13.84 14.89 -0.27
C LEU A 24 -14.98 15.02 0.73
N ASP A 25 -16.20 14.75 0.27
CA ASP A 25 -17.38 14.71 1.13
C ASP A 25 -17.58 13.31 1.71
N LEU A 26 -17.31 13.17 3.01
CA LEU A 26 -17.46 11.92 3.76
C LEU A 26 -18.94 11.54 4.02
N SER A 27 -19.89 12.41 3.70
CA SER A 27 -21.31 12.05 3.76
C SER A 27 -21.80 11.34 2.49
N LEU A 28 -21.05 11.43 1.39
CA LEU A 28 -21.42 10.82 0.10
C LEU A 28 -21.03 9.34 0.05
N PRO A 29 -21.99 8.40 -0.05
CA PRO A 29 -21.69 6.98 -0.14
C PRO A 29 -20.84 6.58 -1.36
N SER A 30 -20.87 7.39 -2.43
CA SER A 30 -20.07 7.15 -3.65
C SER A 30 -18.57 7.28 -3.45
N ASN A 31 -18.12 7.98 -2.40
CA ASN A 31 -16.70 8.11 -2.06
C ASN A 31 -16.15 6.89 -1.32
N TYR A 32 -17.01 5.94 -0.96
CA TYR A 32 -16.66 4.74 -0.24
C TYR A 32 -16.67 3.51 -1.14
N ARG A 33 -15.74 2.61 -0.89
CA ARG A 33 -15.69 1.31 -1.55
C ARG A 33 -16.85 0.45 -1.05
N ASP A 34 -17.43 -0.31 -1.96
CA ASP A 34 -18.28 -1.44 -1.60
C ASP A 34 -17.46 -2.54 -0.91
N LEU A 35 -17.50 -2.55 0.44
CA LEU A 35 -16.77 -3.50 1.28
C LEU A 35 -17.33 -4.92 1.21
N SER A 36 -18.49 -5.14 0.57
CA SER A 36 -18.99 -6.50 0.31
C SER A 36 -18.22 -7.21 -0.81
N LYS A 37 -17.39 -6.47 -1.57
CA LYS A 37 -16.67 -6.98 -2.74
C LYS A 37 -15.15 -6.95 -2.55
N PRO A 38 -14.42 -7.99 -2.99
CA PRO A 38 -12.96 -7.94 -3.08
C PRO A 38 -12.52 -6.95 -4.17
N ILE A 39 -11.26 -6.49 -4.13
CA ILE A 39 -10.70 -5.51 -5.08
C ILE A 39 -10.99 -5.93 -6.52
N GLY A 40 -10.70 -7.19 -6.85
CA GLY A 40 -10.88 -7.76 -8.18
C GLY A 40 -12.29 -7.62 -8.77
N ALA A 41 -13.30 -7.52 -7.91
CA ALA A 41 -14.72 -7.50 -8.29
C ALA A 41 -15.35 -6.09 -8.33
N LEU A 42 -14.61 -5.04 -7.98
CA LEU A 42 -15.12 -3.67 -7.96
C LEU A 42 -15.38 -3.12 -9.37
N ASN A 43 -14.45 -3.35 -10.29
CA ASN A 43 -14.58 -2.98 -11.69
C ASN A 43 -15.37 -4.06 -12.46
N PRO A 44 -16.55 -3.75 -13.04
CA PRO A 44 -17.38 -4.74 -13.71
C PRO A 44 -16.69 -5.46 -14.87
N SER A 45 -15.93 -4.74 -15.70
CA SER A 45 -15.23 -5.34 -16.84
C SER A 45 -14.14 -6.31 -16.37
N ARG A 46 -13.42 -5.95 -15.30
CA ARG A 46 -12.39 -6.81 -14.73
C ARG A 46 -12.98 -8.02 -14.01
N ARG A 47 -14.12 -7.83 -13.33
CA ARG A 47 -14.87 -8.91 -12.72
C ARG A 47 -15.27 -9.97 -13.76
N ALA A 48 -15.82 -9.54 -14.89
CA ALA A 48 -16.19 -10.44 -15.97
C ALA A 48 -14.99 -11.25 -16.49
N TYR A 49 -13.82 -10.61 -16.65
CA TYR A 49 -12.58 -11.29 -17.02
C TYR A 49 -12.18 -12.37 -16.01
N PHE A 50 -12.25 -12.09 -14.71
CA PHE A 50 -11.92 -13.09 -13.67
C PHE A 50 -12.94 -14.22 -13.58
N GLU A 51 -14.23 -13.92 -13.77
CA GLU A 51 -15.29 -14.93 -13.83
C GLU A 51 -15.11 -15.85 -15.04
N GLU A 52 -14.80 -15.31 -16.23
CA GLU A 52 -14.51 -16.09 -17.44
C GLU A 52 -13.29 -16.98 -17.23
N ARG A 53 -12.17 -16.43 -16.73
CA ARG A 53 -10.96 -17.19 -16.41
C ARG A 53 -11.23 -18.36 -15.46
N PHE A 54 -12.07 -18.15 -14.45
CA PHE A 54 -12.44 -19.19 -13.49
C PHE A 54 -13.29 -20.29 -14.15
N GLN A 55 -14.26 -19.91 -14.99
CA GLN A 55 -15.17 -20.83 -15.65
C GLN A 55 -14.51 -21.64 -16.76
N SER A 56 -13.58 -21.04 -17.51
CA SER A 56 -12.85 -21.69 -18.60
C SER A 56 -11.59 -22.42 -18.13
N TRP A 57 -11.42 -22.62 -16.81
CA TRP A 57 -10.20 -23.18 -16.25
C TRP A 57 -10.13 -24.70 -16.47
N GLU A 58 -9.20 -25.13 -17.30
CA GLU A 58 -8.94 -26.54 -17.57
C GLU A 58 -7.51 -26.89 -17.12
N HIS A 59 -7.38 -27.48 -15.93
CA HIS A 59 -6.10 -27.97 -15.42
C HIS A 59 -6.31 -29.18 -14.49
N ASP A 60 -5.59 -30.28 -14.74
CA ASP A 60 -5.83 -31.57 -14.06
C ASP A 60 -5.49 -31.56 -12.57
N SER A 61 -4.54 -30.73 -12.15
CA SER A 61 -4.01 -30.71 -10.78
C SER A 61 -4.21 -29.41 -10.00
N ILE A 62 -4.60 -28.32 -10.66
CA ILE A 62 -4.67 -26.98 -10.04
C ILE A 62 -6.14 -26.57 -10.05
N PRO A 63 -6.77 -26.38 -8.87
CA PRO A 63 -8.16 -25.91 -8.79
C PRO A 63 -8.35 -24.56 -9.50
N PRO A 64 -9.55 -24.26 -10.01
CA PRO A 64 -9.85 -22.97 -10.61
C PRO A 64 -9.72 -21.85 -9.57
N PHE A 65 -9.22 -20.70 -9.99
CA PHE A 65 -9.07 -19.51 -9.15
C PHE A 65 -9.30 -18.23 -9.96
N HIS A 66 -9.81 -17.20 -9.27
CA HIS A 66 -10.03 -15.90 -9.89
C HIS A 66 -8.72 -15.11 -10.00
N TYR A 67 -7.91 -15.09 -8.93
CA TYR A 67 -6.73 -14.24 -8.82
C TYR A 67 -5.47 -15.10 -8.70
N GLY A 68 -4.53 -14.91 -9.62
CA GLY A 68 -3.18 -15.50 -9.53
C GLY A 68 -2.24 -14.73 -8.60
N THR A 69 -2.69 -13.60 -8.07
CA THR A 69 -1.98 -12.75 -7.13
C THR A 69 -2.77 -12.60 -5.84
N HIS A 70 -2.08 -12.27 -4.77
CA HIS A 70 -2.66 -12.20 -3.42
C HIS A 70 -2.74 -10.76 -2.94
N TYR A 71 -3.79 -10.42 -2.19
CA TYR A 71 -4.03 -9.05 -1.70
C TYR A 71 -3.01 -8.56 -0.65
N SER A 72 -2.24 -9.47 -0.06
CA SER A 72 -1.23 -9.20 0.97
C SER A 72 0.01 -10.04 0.68
N THR A 73 1.15 -9.39 0.46
CA THR A 73 2.44 -10.05 0.24
C THR A 73 3.53 -9.24 0.93
N ALA A 74 4.64 -9.88 1.31
CA ALA A 74 5.78 -9.17 1.87
C ALA A 74 6.29 -8.06 0.92
N ALA A 75 6.26 -8.31 -0.39
CA ALA A 75 6.63 -7.32 -1.41
C ALA A 75 5.75 -6.06 -1.35
N PHE A 76 4.43 -6.20 -1.16
CA PHE A 76 3.54 -5.05 -1.03
C PHE A 76 3.80 -4.28 0.27
N VAL A 77 3.95 -5.00 1.37
CA VAL A 77 4.24 -4.41 2.69
C VAL A 77 5.52 -3.57 2.65
N LEU A 78 6.58 -4.11 2.04
CA LEU A 78 7.85 -3.41 1.87
C LEU A 78 7.75 -2.24 0.89
N ASN A 79 6.98 -2.37 -0.19
CA ASN A 79 6.78 -1.27 -1.14
C ASN A 79 6.00 -0.10 -0.50
N TRP A 80 4.98 -0.40 0.32
CA TRP A 80 4.24 0.61 1.07
C TRP A 80 5.14 1.36 2.06
N MET A 81 6.04 0.65 2.75
CA MET A 81 6.90 1.20 3.80
C MET A 81 8.33 1.52 3.35
N ILE A 82 8.60 1.62 2.04
CA ILE A 82 9.96 1.87 1.50
C ILE A 82 10.63 3.15 2.03
N ARG A 83 9.83 4.09 2.57
CA ARG A 83 10.29 5.37 3.13
C ARG A 83 10.45 5.33 4.65
N VAL A 84 9.90 4.33 5.33
CA VAL A 84 9.93 4.22 6.78
C VAL A 84 11.28 3.66 7.23
N VAL A 85 11.91 4.38 8.16
CA VAL A 85 13.05 3.88 8.92
C VAL A 85 12.58 3.75 10.36
N TRP A 86 12.53 2.52 10.85
CA TRP A 86 12.50 2.28 12.29
C TRP A 86 13.90 2.57 12.82
N SER A 87 14.19 3.85 13.05
CA SER A 87 15.49 4.26 13.56
C SER A 87 15.50 3.97 15.06
N ILE A 88 16.41 3.12 15.50
CA ILE A 88 16.62 2.76 16.92
C ILE A 88 17.21 3.95 17.73
N GLY A 89 16.72 5.19 17.57
CA GLY A 89 17.40 6.30 18.28
C GLY A 89 16.97 7.73 18.04
N THR A 90 15.68 8.03 17.82
CA THR A 90 15.20 9.43 17.88
C THR A 90 13.94 9.60 18.73
N PHE A 91 13.81 8.81 19.79
CA PHE A 91 12.94 9.16 20.91
C PHE A 91 13.79 9.77 22.03
N SER A 92 13.40 10.95 22.51
CA SER A 92 13.95 11.54 23.73
C SER A 92 13.85 10.55 24.89
N GLU A 93 14.89 10.49 25.73
CA GLU A 93 15.03 9.54 26.84
C GLU A 93 13.78 9.45 27.77
N GLU A 94 12.95 10.49 27.82
CA GLU A 94 11.74 10.54 28.64
C GLU A 94 10.58 9.66 28.13
N LEU A 95 10.53 9.29 26.85
CA LEU A 95 9.49 8.40 26.30
C LEU A 95 9.91 6.92 26.28
N MET A 96 11.19 6.64 26.47
CA MET A 96 11.76 5.28 26.42
C MET A 96 11.27 4.37 27.55
N PHE A 97 10.85 4.92 28.68
CA PHE A 97 10.46 4.09 29.84
C PHE A 97 8.99 3.64 29.84
N THR A 98 8.14 4.16 28.95
CA THR A 98 6.70 3.82 28.98
C THR A 98 6.27 2.86 27.85
N TYR A 99 7.07 2.72 26.78
CA TYR A 99 6.70 1.93 25.59
C TYR A 99 7.63 0.74 25.27
N CYS A 100 8.70 0.52 26.04
CA CYS A 100 9.77 -0.42 25.69
C CYS A 100 9.54 -1.93 25.94
N GLU A 101 8.30 -2.41 26.11
CA GLU A 101 8.05 -3.87 26.15
C GLU A 101 7.49 -4.47 24.85
N PHE A 102 7.28 -3.67 23.78
CA PHE A 102 6.65 -4.20 22.55
C PHE A 102 7.41 -4.06 21.22
N ASP A 103 8.49 -3.29 21.12
CA ASP A 103 9.17 -3.07 19.83
C ASP A 103 10.36 -4.02 19.61
N LEU A 104 10.03 -5.24 19.19
CA LEU A 104 10.97 -6.20 18.64
C LEU A 104 11.51 -5.68 17.29
N PHE A 105 12.70 -5.10 17.32
CA PHE A 105 13.78 -5.20 16.33
C PHE A 105 13.38 -5.68 14.92
N GLN A 106 12.58 -4.90 14.17
CA GLN A 106 12.48 -5.07 12.73
C GLN A 106 13.60 -4.27 12.07
N GLU A 107 14.48 -4.97 11.33
CA GLU A 107 15.39 -4.35 10.36
C GLU A 107 14.61 -3.31 9.53
N PRO A 108 15.18 -2.11 9.28
CA PRO A 108 14.45 -1.05 8.60
C PRO A 108 13.90 -1.57 7.26
N MET A 109 12.60 -1.36 7.01
CA MET A 109 11.87 -1.92 5.86
C MET A 109 12.60 -1.67 4.54
N THR A 110 13.28 -0.52 4.41
CA THR A 110 14.17 -0.18 3.28
C THR A 110 15.31 -1.18 3.09
N THR A 111 15.99 -1.60 4.15
CA THR A 111 17.09 -2.60 4.09
C THR A 111 16.56 -3.94 3.62
N MET A 112 15.41 -4.37 4.14
CA MET A 112 14.77 -5.62 3.72
C MET A 112 14.28 -5.55 2.27
N PHE A 113 13.74 -4.41 1.82
CA PHE A 113 13.38 -4.17 0.43
C PHE A 113 14.61 -4.28 -0.49
N LEU A 114 15.72 -3.62 -0.13
CA LEU A 114 16.97 -3.68 -0.89
C LEU A 114 17.53 -5.11 -0.92
N ALA A 115 17.48 -5.85 0.20
CA ALA A 115 17.94 -7.23 0.26
C ALA A 115 17.17 -8.14 -0.70
N LEU A 116 15.83 -7.97 -0.80
CA LEU A 116 15.00 -8.71 -1.75
C LEU A 116 15.26 -8.33 -3.21
N GLN A 117 15.70 -7.11 -3.48
CA GLN A 117 15.92 -6.56 -4.82
C GLN A 117 17.41 -6.55 -5.24
N GLY A 118 18.25 -7.36 -4.59
CA GLY A 118 19.66 -7.49 -4.96
C GLY A 118 20.52 -6.26 -4.67
N GLY A 119 20.16 -5.49 -3.64
CA GLY A 119 20.89 -4.33 -3.14
C GLY A 119 20.57 -3.00 -3.84
N LYS A 120 19.52 -2.96 -4.68
CA LYS A 120 19.08 -1.75 -5.39
C LYS A 120 17.58 -1.53 -5.22
N PHE A 121 17.15 -0.29 -5.35
CA PHE A 121 15.72 0.01 -5.44
C PHE A 121 15.13 -0.59 -6.73
N ASP A 122 13.86 -0.95 -6.67
CA ASP A 122 13.12 -1.47 -7.83
C ASP A 122 12.95 -0.37 -8.89
N HIS A 123 12.46 -0.74 -10.07
CA HIS A 123 12.18 0.20 -11.14
C HIS A 123 11.24 1.32 -10.66
N PRO A 124 11.54 2.61 -10.90
CA PRO A 124 10.78 3.72 -10.31
C PRO A 124 9.27 3.67 -10.58
N ASN A 125 8.84 3.19 -11.75
CA ASN A 125 7.41 3.03 -12.09
C ASN A 125 6.67 1.94 -11.27
N ARG A 126 7.40 1.06 -10.59
CA ARG A 126 6.82 0.02 -9.71
C ARG A 126 6.82 0.43 -8.24
N LEU A 127 7.58 1.47 -7.90
CA LEU A 127 7.64 1.99 -6.54
C LEU A 127 6.32 2.67 -6.20
N PHE A 128 5.95 2.59 -4.93
CA PHE A 128 4.83 3.36 -4.40
C PHE A 128 5.15 4.86 -4.48
N SER A 129 4.60 5.56 -5.47
CA SER A 129 4.81 6.99 -5.70
C SER A 129 3.56 7.85 -5.50
N SER A 130 2.36 7.30 -5.62
CA SER A 130 1.10 8.07 -5.60
C SER A 130 -0.06 7.22 -5.08
N ILE A 131 -0.90 7.80 -4.22
CA ILE A 131 -2.11 7.14 -3.70
C ILE A 131 -3.11 6.88 -4.82
N ALA A 132 -3.37 7.91 -5.64
CA ALA A 132 -4.33 7.83 -6.73
C ALA A 132 -3.89 6.81 -7.80
N LEU A 133 -2.60 6.81 -8.16
CA LEU A 133 -2.04 5.83 -9.08
C LEU A 133 -2.14 4.41 -8.52
N SER A 134 -1.83 4.22 -7.24
CA SER A 134 -1.89 2.92 -6.59
C SER A 134 -3.31 2.35 -6.59
N TRP A 135 -4.31 3.17 -6.26
CA TRP A 135 -5.73 2.79 -6.34
C TRP A 135 -6.14 2.46 -7.79
N LYS A 136 -5.78 3.32 -8.75
CA LYS A 136 -6.08 3.13 -10.17
C LYS A 136 -5.49 1.83 -10.71
N ASN A 137 -4.26 1.49 -10.33
CA ASN A 137 -3.63 0.21 -10.69
C ASN A 137 -4.40 -0.97 -10.08
N CYS A 138 -4.79 -0.88 -8.80
CA CYS A 138 -5.65 -1.86 -8.15
C CYS A 138 -7.01 -2.05 -8.83
N GLN A 139 -7.47 -1.12 -9.68
CA GLN A 139 -8.74 -1.22 -10.41
C GLN A 139 -8.59 -1.68 -11.87
N ARG A 140 -7.38 -1.63 -12.43
CA ARG A 140 -7.12 -1.82 -13.87
C ARG A 140 -6.22 -3.01 -14.18
N ASP A 141 -5.16 -3.20 -13.41
CA ASP A 141 -4.24 -4.32 -13.61
C ASP A 141 -4.88 -5.61 -13.07
N THR A 142 -4.85 -6.67 -13.89
CA THR A 142 -5.37 -8.00 -13.52
C THR A 142 -4.47 -8.72 -12.53
N SER A 143 -3.21 -8.26 -12.38
CA SER A 143 -2.23 -8.79 -11.44
C SER A 143 -2.21 -8.00 -10.14
N ASP A 144 -2.92 -6.88 -10.04
CA ASP A 144 -2.90 -5.99 -8.88
C ASP A 144 -4.26 -5.97 -8.17
N VAL A 145 -4.36 -6.80 -7.14
CA VAL A 145 -5.54 -6.90 -6.25
C VAL A 145 -5.18 -6.57 -4.81
N LYS A 146 -4.14 -5.76 -4.59
CA LYS A 146 -3.61 -5.45 -3.25
C LYS A 146 -4.59 -4.68 -2.38
N GLU A 147 -4.68 -5.09 -1.13
CA GLU A 147 -5.37 -4.34 -0.06
C GLU A 147 -4.36 -3.45 0.69
N LEU A 148 -4.88 -2.62 1.59
CA LEU A 148 -4.07 -1.73 2.43
C LEU A 148 -3.46 -2.47 3.63
N ILE A 149 -2.54 -1.77 4.28
CA ILE A 149 -1.95 -2.13 5.58
C ILE A 149 -2.45 -1.15 6.66
N PRO A 150 -2.40 -1.52 7.95
CA PRO A 150 -2.86 -0.66 9.05
C PRO A 150 -2.27 0.76 9.04
N GLU A 151 -1.04 0.92 8.57
CA GLU A 151 -0.26 2.15 8.57
C GLU A 151 -0.95 3.29 7.78
N PHE A 152 -1.79 2.96 6.80
CA PHE A 152 -2.66 3.93 6.09
C PHE A 152 -3.65 4.66 6.99
N PHE A 153 -3.80 4.23 8.24
CA PHE A 153 -4.73 4.77 9.21
C PHE A 153 -4.03 5.34 10.44
N PHE A 154 -2.69 5.34 10.54
CA PHE A 154 -2.02 5.97 11.67
C PHE A 154 -0.58 6.49 11.44
N LEU A 155 0.10 6.11 10.34
CA LEU A 155 1.53 6.38 10.16
C LEU A 155 1.79 7.31 8.96
N PRO A 156 1.73 8.65 9.12
CA PRO A 156 1.98 9.60 8.04
C PRO A 156 3.41 9.52 7.47
N GLU A 157 4.38 9.09 8.27
CA GLU A 157 5.80 9.02 7.93
C GLU A 157 6.07 8.11 6.73
N MET A 158 5.22 7.10 6.48
CA MET A 158 5.38 6.23 5.30
C MET A 158 5.20 6.98 3.97
N LEU A 159 4.58 8.15 4.00
CA LEU A 159 4.28 8.97 2.82
C LEU A 159 5.40 10.00 2.54
N VAL A 160 6.36 10.17 3.45
CA VAL A 160 7.40 11.21 3.36
C VAL A 160 8.78 10.57 3.20
N ASN A 161 9.53 11.01 2.18
CA ASN A 161 10.91 10.60 1.96
C ASN A 161 11.88 11.43 2.82
N SER A 162 11.71 11.37 4.15
CA SER A 162 12.52 12.13 5.12
C SER A 162 14.01 11.83 5.01
N ASN A 163 14.36 10.60 4.60
CA ASN A 163 15.74 10.14 4.41
C ASN A 163 16.37 10.55 3.09
N ARG A 164 15.61 11.23 2.20
CA ARG A 164 16.06 11.68 0.88
C ARG A 164 16.65 10.54 0.04
N TYR A 165 16.01 9.37 0.10
CA TYR A 165 16.38 8.24 -0.72
C TYR A 165 16.31 8.59 -2.21
N ARG A 166 17.29 8.10 -2.98
CA ARG A 166 17.31 8.24 -4.44
C ARG A 166 16.45 7.14 -5.07
N LEU A 167 15.15 7.38 -5.14
CA LEU A 167 14.17 6.42 -5.67
C LEU A 167 14.07 6.44 -7.21
N GLY A 168 14.84 7.31 -7.87
CA GLY A 168 14.94 7.37 -9.33
C GLY A 168 13.92 8.29 -9.99
N ARG A 169 13.74 8.11 -11.30
CA ARG A 169 12.78 8.86 -12.13
C ARG A 169 11.87 7.90 -12.88
N GLN A 170 10.59 8.25 -12.93
CA GLN A 170 9.61 7.56 -13.73
C GLN A 170 9.86 7.80 -15.23
N GLU A 171 9.19 7.01 -16.08
CA GLU A 171 9.30 7.14 -17.55
C GLU A 171 8.79 8.48 -18.07
N ASP A 172 7.84 9.11 -17.37
CA ASP A 172 7.34 10.45 -17.67
C ASP A 172 8.31 11.57 -17.26
N GLY A 173 9.44 11.22 -16.66
CA GLY A 173 10.47 12.15 -16.17
C GLY A 173 10.27 12.66 -14.75
N SER A 174 9.15 12.34 -14.10
CA SER A 174 8.89 12.73 -12.70
C SER A 174 9.88 12.04 -11.75
N VAL A 175 10.31 12.75 -10.72
CA VAL A 175 11.22 12.20 -9.69
C VAL A 175 10.39 11.50 -8.63
N VAL A 176 10.77 10.28 -8.26
CA VAL A 176 10.14 9.59 -7.14
C VAL A 176 10.73 10.12 -5.84
N GLY A 177 9.90 10.76 -5.02
CA GLY A 177 10.27 11.37 -3.75
C GLY A 177 9.23 11.05 -2.68
N ASP A 178 8.63 12.07 -2.09
CA ASP A 178 7.43 11.94 -1.26
C ASP A 178 6.29 11.30 -2.07
N VAL A 179 5.35 10.66 -1.37
CA VAL A 179 4.16 10.09 -2.01
C VAL A 179 3.23 11.22 -2.43
N GLU A 180 2.79 11.21 -3.68
CA GLU A 180 1.77 12.11 -4.18
C GLU A 180 0.43 11.84 -3.49
N LEU A 181 -0.01 12.84 -2.72
CA LEU A 181 -1.27 12.82 -1.99
C LEU A 181 -2.44 13.20 -2.89
N PRO A 182 -3.66 12.74 -2.57
CA PRO A 182 -4.85 13.22 -3.25
C PRO A 182 -5.05 14.73 -3.01
N PRO A 183 -5.68 15.48 -3.93
CA PRO A 183 -5.77 16.94 -3.82
C PRO A 183 -6.53 17.47 -2.60
N TRP A 184 -7.36 16.64 -1.97
CA TRP A 184 -8.08 16.96 -0.73
C TRP A 184 -7.24 16.81 0.55
N ALA A 185 -6.03 16.24 0.47
CA ALA A 185 -5.11 16.13 1.59
C ALA A 185 -3.94 17.10 1.39
N SER A 186 -3.85 18.13 2.24
CA SER A 186 -2.75 19.10 2.19
C SER A 186 -1.44 18.55 2.77
N SER A 187 -1.52 17.54 3.65
CA SER A 187 -0.37 16.90 4.27
C SER A 187 -0.60 15.40 4.52
N PRO A 188 0.47 14.62 4.74
CA PRO A 188 0.38 13.22 5.16
C PRO A 188 -0.48 13.02 6.40
N GLU A 189 -0.37 13.90 7.40
CA GLU A 189 -1.14 13.85 8.63
C GLU A 189 -2.63 14.07 8.37
N GLU A 190 -2.97 15.00 7.47
CA GLU A 190 -4.35 15.21 7.05
C GLU A 190 -4.91 13.99 6.30
N PHE A 191 -4.12 13.38 5.43
CA PHE A 191 -4.50 12.14 4.73
C PHE A 191 -4.82 11.03 5.73
N ILE A 192 -3.93 10.79 6.70
CA ILE A 192 -4.15 9.79 7.76
C ILE A 192 -5.38 10.14 8.62
N ARG A 193 -5.54 11.40 9.01
CA ARG A 193 -6.69 11.87 9.80
C ARG A 193 -8.00 11.56 9.10
N ILE A 194 -8.10 11.84 7.79
CA ILE A 194 -9.31 11.61 7.00
C ILE A 194 -9.59 10.12 6.83
N ASN A 195 -8.56 9.27 6.63
CA ASN A 195 -8.77 7.82 6.55
C ASN A 195 -9.33 7.19 7.84
N ARG A 196 -9.18 7.86 8.99
CA ARG A 196 -9.69 7.39 10.29
C ARG A 196 -11.11 7.86 10.64
N MET A 197 -11.66 8.80 9.88
CA MET A 197 -13.00 9.38 10.13
C MET A 197 -14.10 8.50 9.55
#